data_AF-A0A7C3VWN8-F1
#
_entry.id   AF-A0A7C3VWN8-F1
#
_cell.length_a   1.000
_cell.length_b   1.000
_cell.length_c   1.000
_cell.angle_alpha   90.00
_cell.angle_beta   90.00
_cell.angle_gamma   90.00
#
_symmetry.space_group_name_H-M   'P 1'
#
loop_
_entity.id
_entity.type
_entity.pdbx_description
1 polymer ?
#
loop_
_entity_poly.entity_id
_entity_poly.type
_entity_poly.pdbx_seq_one_letter_code
_entity_poly.pdbx_strand_id
1 'polypeptide(L)'
;MIRQSVLDFKLESTKEQLTAPGGLALLAGYHHGLGLRQLCDRYLPPPGSNRGYDPSALVESLVLMLQAGGQTREDLREWEQESPLMELLHQAEIPDPDPAGDWLRRMGDPQTDQEGLHGLGMGSLSRPWMPILGFLFENPLCLQEKLREGKASPVTDPLGFYRSCRARMPKGKRIAYDRADSASYQADLINAREEEGVLWALTADQERAVKEAIRNIPEGAGYRLWI
;
A
#
# COMPACT_ATOMS: atom_id res chain seq x y z
N MET A 1 4.56 39.58 6.04
CA MET A 1 4.61 39.27 7.49
C MET A 1 3.35 38.49 7.80
N ILE A 2 3.43 37.16 7.83
CA ILE A 2 2.23 36.29 7.89
C ILE A 2 1.82 36.16 9.36
N ARG A 3 0.56 36.47 9.68
CA ARG A 3 -0.01 36.34 11.03
C ARG A 3 -0.10 34.87 11.41
N GLN A 4 0.50 34.55 12.56
CA GLN A 4 0.43 33.25 13.23
C GLN A 4 -1.04 32.93 13.56
N SER A 5 -1.56 31.80 13.06
CA SER A 5 -2.84 31.25 13.49
C SER A 5 -2.62 30.38 14.75
N VAL A 6 -3.71 29.95 15.38
CA VAL A 6 -3.77 29.26 16.70
C VAL A 6 -2.89 27.99 16.80
N LEU A 7 -2.34 27.50 15.68
CA LEU A 7 -1.45 26.35 15.62
C LEU A 7 -0.04 26.83 15.22
N ASP A 8 0.98 26.41 15.96
CA ASP A 8 2.38 26.88 15.84
C ASP A 8 3.15 26.32 14.61
N PHE A 9 2.46 26.01 13.50
CA PHE A 9 3.11 25.51 12.29
C PHE A 9 2.58 26.14 10.99
N LYS A 10 3.45 26.17 9.98
CA LYS A 10 3.20 26.74 8.65
C LYS A 10 2.65 25.68 7.70
N LEU A 11 1.74 26.12 6.84
CA LEU A 11 0.98 25.28 5.94
C LEU A 11 1.28 25.68 4.43
N GLU A 12 1.32 24.76 3.43
CA GLU A 12 1.66 24.92 1.97
C GLU A 12 1.06 23.83 0.99
N SER A 13 0.58 24.18 -0.22
CA SER A 13 -0.01 23.21 -1.18
C SER A 13 0.99 22.66 -2.21
N THR A 14 0.75 21.44 -2.72
CA THR A 14 1.56 20.80 -3.78
C THR A 14 0.68 20.14 -4.85
N LYS A 15 1.24 19.93 -6.04
CA LYS A 15 0.64 19.09 -7.10
C LYS A 15 1.23 17.68 -7.11
N GLU A 16 2.12 17.38 -6.18
CA GLU A 16 2.70 16.06 -6.00
C GLU A 16 1.57 15.10 -5.58
N GLN A 17 1.40 14.03 -6.37
CA GLN A 17 0.39 13.02 -6.07
C GLN A 17 0.90 12.14 -4.94
N LEU A 18 0.06 11.94 -3.93
CA LEU A 18 0.31 10.96 -2.89
C LEU A 18 -0.47 9.69 -3.16
N THR A 19 0.18 8.55 -2.98
CA THR A 19 -0.47 7.24 -2.98
C THR A 19 -0.86 6.89 -1.55
N ALA A 20 -2.12 6.47 -1.36
CA ALA A 20 -2.63 6.06 -0.05
C ALA A 20 -1.86 4.85 0.52
N PRO A 21 -1.54 3.79 -0.26
CA PRO A 21 -0.73 2.67 0.18
C PRO A 21 0.78 2.93 0.02
N GLY A 22 1.33 3.94 0.71
CA GLY A 22 2.77 4.23 0.67
C GLY A 22 3.67 3.05 1.04
N GLY A 23 3.17 2.06 1.81
CA GLY A 23 3.88 0.81 2.11
C GLY A 23 4.04 -0.14 0.92
N LEU A 24 3.13 -0.12 -0.06
CA LEU A 24 3.23 -0.96 -1.25
C LEU A 24 4.39 -0.56 -2.15
N ALA A 25 4.74 0.72 -2.21
CA ALA A 25 5.91 1.21 -2.94
C ALA A 25 7.21 0.52 -2.48
N LEU A 26 7.37 0.31 -1.17
CA LEU A 26 8.53 -0.38 -0.60
C LEU A 26 8.51 -1.88 -0.92
N LEU A 27 7.33 -2.51 -0.81
CA LEU A 27 7.13 -3.92 -1.16
C LEU A 27 7.43 -4.20 -2.62
N ALA A 28 6.96 -3.35 -3.51
CA ALA A 28 7.20 -3.48 -4.93
C ALA A 28 8.67 -3.21 -5.29
N GLY A 29 9.31 -2.23 -4.63
CA GLY A 29 10.77 -2.06 -4.71
C GLY A 29 11.54 -3.31 -4.26
N TYR A 30 11.04 -4.00 -3.22
CA TYR A 30 11.58 -5.29 -2.79
C TYR A 30 11.36 -6.40 -3.83
N HIS A 31 10.17 -6.52 -4.42
CA HIS A 31 9.90 -7.48 -5.51
C HIS A 31 10.82 -7.26 -6.71
N HIS A 32 11.03 -5.99 -7.06
CA HIS A 32 11.99 -5.60 -8.10
C HIS A 32 13.41 -6.05 -7.75
N GLY A 33 13.86 -5.79 -6.52
CA GLY A 33 15.18 -6.20 -6.04
C GLY A 33 15.39 -7.73 -5.99
N LEU A 34 14.32 -8.49 -5.75
CA LEU A 34 14.33 -9.97 -5.83
C LEU A 34 14.39 -10.50 -7.28
N GLY A 35 14.15 -9.65 -8.27
CA GLY A 35 14.02 -10.06 -9.66
C GLY A 35 12.75 -10.87 -9.93
N LEU A 36 11.65 -10.59 -9.18
CA LEU A 36 10.40 -11.34 -9.28
C LEU A 36 9.88 -11.38 -10.73
N ARG A 37 9.89 -10.23 -11.42
CA ARG A 37 9.41 -10.14 -12.81
C ARG A 37 10.17 -11.07 -13.75
N GLN A 38 11.51 -11.07 -13.67
CA GLN A 38 12.36 -11.92 -14.51
C GLN A 38 12.15 -13.40 -14.23
N LEU A 39 11.86 -13.77 -12.97
CA LEU A 39 11.52 -15.14 -12.61
C LEU A 39 10.15 -15.54 -13.17
N CYS A 40 9.15 -14.65 -13.05
CA CYS A 40 7.81 -14.87 -13.59
C CYS A 40 7.84 -15.09 -15.10
N ASP A 41 8.44 -14.16 -15.85
CA ASP A 41 8.48 -14.23 -17.32
C ASP A 41 9.29 -15.42 -17.83
N ARG A 42 10.22 -15.94 -17.02
CA ARG A 42 11.06 -17.10 -17.38
C ARG A 42 10.37 -18.43 -17.14
N TYR A 43 9.66 -18.58 -16.02
CA TYR A 43 9.20 -19.88 -15.54
C TYR A 43 7.69 -20.07 -15.64
N LEU A 44 6.92 -19.00 -15.80
CA LEU A 44 5.46 -19.09 -15.86
C LEU A 44 4.97 -19.14 -17.31
N PRO A 45 3.78 -19.72 -17.56
CA PRO A 45 3.21 -19.82 -18.89
C PRO A 45 3.01 -18.44 -19.53
N PRO A 46 3.44 -18.25 -20.79
CA PRO A 46 3.26 -16.99 -21.49
C PRO A 46 1.76 -16.73 -21.77
N PRO A 47 1.41 -15.48 -22.11
CA PRO A 47 0.05 -15.16 -22.53
C PRO A 47 -0.38 -16.02 -23.72
N GLY A 48 -1.62 -16.54 -23.65
CA GLY A 48 -2.21 -17.35 -24.72
C GLY A 48 -2.62 -16.56 -25.97
N SER A 49 -2.38 -15.25 -26.02
CA SER A 49 -2.66 -14.39 -27.17
C SER A 49 -1.65 -13.23 -27.24
N ASN A 50 -1.46 -12.67 -28.44
CA ASN A 50 -0.61 -11.48 -28.65
C ASN A 50 -1.13 -10.19 -27.97
N ARG A 51 -2.30 -10.25 -27.31
CA ARG A 51 -2.88 -9.15 -26.53
C ARG A 51 -2.93 -9.47 -25.04
N GLY A 52 -2.39 -10.60 -24.63
CA GLY A 52 -2.36 -11.00 -23.22
C GLY A 52 -1.22 -10.33 -22.48
N TYR A 53 -1.41 -10.11 -21.19
CA TYR A 53 -0.41 -9.55 -20.29
C TYR A 53 0.78 -10.50 -20.10
N ASP A 54 1.96 -9.92 -19.90
CA ASP A 54 3.13 -10.68 -19.46
C ASP A 54 2.87 -11.35 -18.11
N PRO A 55 3.44 -12.54 -17.84
CA PRO A 55 3.27 -13.22 -16.57
C PRO A 55 3.68 -12.36 -15.37
N SER A 56 4.75 -11.58 -15.50
CA SER A 56 5.19 -10.65 -14.47
C SER A 56 4.15 -9.58 -14.14
N ALA A 57 3.47 -9.01 -15.13
CA ALA A 57 2.43 -8.02 -14.92
C ALA A 57 1.27 -8.61 -14.10
N LEU A 58 0.81 -9.81 -14.46
CA LEU A 58 -0.25 -10.53 -13.76
C LEU A 58 0.13 -10.87 -12.31
N VAL A 59 1.31 -11.45 -12.10
CA VAL A 59 1.75 -11.88 -10.78
C VAL A 59 1.98 -10.69 -9.86
N GLU A 60 2.68 -9.66 -10.32
CA GLU A 60 3.00 -8.49 -9.49
C GLU A 60 1.72 -7.75 -9.08
N SER A 61 0.76 -7.55 -9.99
CA SER A 61 -0.53 -6.92 -9.64
C SER A 61 -1.37 -7.77 -8.66
N LEU A 62 -1.34 -9.10 -8.79
CA LEU A 62 -2.03 -10.00 -7.85
C LEU A 62 -1.35 -10.02 -6.47
N VAL A 63 -0.02 -10.10 -6.42
CA VAL A 63 0.75 -10.11 -5.17
C VAL A 63 0.54 -8.80 -4.41
N LEU A 64 0.62 -7.67 -5.11
CA LEU A 64 0.35 -6.37 -4.51
C LEU A 64 -1.10 -6.28 -4.04
N MET A 65 -2.06 -6.89 -4.75
CA MET A 65 -3.48 -6.81 -4.39
C MET A 65 -3.72 -7.58 -3.10
N LEU A 66 -3.14 -8.76 -2.98
CA LEU A 66 -3.19 -9.55 -1.76
C LEU A 66 -2.49 -8.85 -0.60
N GLN A 67 -1.39 -8.14 -0.86
CA GLN A 67 -0.65 -7.39 0.17
C GLN A 67 -1.38 -6.12 0.62
N ALA A 68 -2.08 -5.45 -0.30
CA ALA A 68 -3.03 -4.38 0.00
C ALA A 68 -4.23 -4.91 0.79
N GLY A 69 -4.45 -6.23 0.73
CA GLY A 69 -5.49 -6.94 1.46
C GLY A 69 -6.76 -7.20 0.67
N GLY A 70 -6.70 -7.03 -0.64
CA GLY A 70 -7.70 -7.54 -1.55
C GLY A 70 -7.85 -9.07 -1.39
N GLN A 71 -9.04 -9.53 -1.70
CA GLN A 71 -9.51 -10.89 -1.44
C GLN A 71 -10.05 -11.54 -2.71
N THR A 72 -10.37 -10.71 -3.69
CA THR A 72 -11.03 -11.08 -4.93
C THR A 72 -10.21 -10.52 -6.09
N ARG A 73 -10.31 -11.16 -7.26
CA ARG A 73 -9.69 -10.62 -8.48
C ARG A 73 -10.32 -9.28 -8.88
N GLU A 74 -11.56 -9.03 -8.46
CA GLU A 74 -12.27 -7.77 -8.70
C GLU A 74 -11.57 -6.58 -8.01
N ASP A 75 -10.81 -6.83 -6.93
CA ASP A 75 -10.01 -5.82 -6.23
C ASP A 75 -8.83 -5.31 -7.07
N LEU A 76 -8.45 -5.99 -8.17
CA LEU A 76 -7.48 -5.45 -9.14
C LEU A 76 -7.95 -4.13 -9.76
N ARG A 77 -9.25 -3.84 -9.75
CA ARG A 77 -9.81 -2.55 -10.22
C ARG A 77 -9.38 -1.38 -9.34
N GLU A 78 -8.99 -1.62 -8.09
CA GLU A 78 -8.50 -0.55 -7.20
C GLU A 78 -7.20 0.07 -7.75
N TRP A 79 -6.42 -0.67 -8.54
CA TRP A 79 -5.22 -0.14 -9.18
C TRP A 79 -5.46 0.98 -10.17
N GLU A 80 -6.64 1.07 -10.78
CA GLU A 80 -7.00 2.21 -11.63
C GLU A 80 -6.93 3.53 -10.86
N GLN A 81 -7.29 3.49 -9.57
CA GLN A 81 -7.27 4.65 -8.68
C GLN A 81 -5.87 4.95 -8.13
N GLU A 82 -4.94 3.99 -8.21
CA GLU A 82 -3.56 4.07 -7.73
C GLU A 82 -2.56 4.16 -8.90
N SER A 83 -2.95 4.87 -9.98
CA SER A 83 -2.09 5.12 -11.14
C SER A 83 -0.66 5.60 -10.79
N PRO A 84 -0.44 6.47 -9.77
CA PRO A 84 0.91 6.88 -9.35
C PRO A 84 1.76 5.74 -8.79
N LEU A 85 1.14 4.80 -8.06
CA LEU A 85 1.84 3.61 -7.60
C LEU A 85 2.26 2.79 -8.82
N MET A 86 1.35 2.53 -9.75
CA MET A 86 1.65 1.71 -10.94
C MET A 86 2.75 2.34 -11.82
N GLU A 87 2.79 3.66 -11.95
CA GLU A 87 3.88 4.39 -12.59
C GLU A 87 5.23 4.16 -11.89
N LEU A 88 5.25 4.23 -10.55
CA LEU A 88 6.46 3.95 -9.75
C LEU A 88 6.98 2.53 -10.01
N LEU A 89 6.07 1.57 -10.24
CA LEU A 89 6.42 0.17 -10.46
C LEU A 89 6.78 -0.14 -11.91
N HIS A 90 6.79 0.87 -12.78
CA HIS A 90 6.93 0.69 -14.22
C HIS A 90 5.92 -0.33 -14.77
N GLN A 91 4.73 -0.42 -14.15
CA GLN A 91 3.60 -1.20 -14.64
C GLN A 91 2.70 -0.26 -15.44
N ALA A 92 2.97 -0.16 -16.74
CA ALA A 92 2.17 0.66 -17.65
C ALA A 92 0.79 0.06 -17.97
N GLU A 93 0.62 -1.24 -17.74
CA GLU A 93 -0.61 -1.97 -18.07
C GLU A 93 -1.13 -2.70 -16.83
N ILE A 94 -2.31 -2.29 -16.37
CA ILE A 94 -3.00 -2.87 -15.22
C ILE A 94 -3.85 -4.04 -15.73
N PRO A 95 -3.61 -5.29 -15.27
CA PRO A 95 -4.40 -6.40 -15.74
C PRO A 95 -5.86 -6.31 -15.29
N ASP A 96 -6.77 -6.44 -16.25
CA ASP A 96 -8.19 -6.61 -15.94
C ASP A 96 -8.44 -7.91 -15.14
N PRO A 97 -9.46 -7.93 -14.25
CA PRO A 97 -9.82 -9.12 -13.47
C PRO A 97 -10.10 -10.38 -14.30
N ASP A 98 -10.68 -10.21 -15.50
CA ASP A 98 -11.08 -11.33 -16.36
C ASP A 98 -9.86 -12.02 -17.00
N PRO A 99 -8.96 -11.32 -17.71
CA PRO A 99 -7.69 -11.86 -18.16
C PRO A 99 -6.86 -12.52 -17.05
N ALA A 100 -6.81 -11.90 -15.86
CA ALA A 100 -6.11 -12.48 -14.71
C ALA A 100 -6.74 -13.81 -14.27
N GLY A 101 -8.07 -13.88 -14.18
CA GLY A 101 -8.79 -15.11 -13.88
C GLY A 101 -8.56 -16.21 -14.92
N ASP A 102 -8.59 -15.86 -16.21
CA ASP A 102 -8.33 -16.83 -17.28
C ASP A 102 -6.90 -17.36 -17.25
N TRP A 103 -5.91 -16.52 -16.91
CA TRP A 103 -4.52 -16.95 -16.78
C TRP A 103 -4.31 -17.86 -15.54
N LEU A 104 -4.92 -17.53 -14.40
CA LEU A 104 -4.86 -18.37 -13.19
C LEU A 104 -5.41 -19.78 -13.41
N ARG A 105 -6.49 -19.91 -14.20
CA ARG A 105 -7.04 -21.23 -14.58
C ARG A 105 -6.11 -22.00 -15.52
N ARG A 106 -5.32 -21.30 -16.35
CA ARG A 106 -4.34 -21.89 -17.28
C ARG A 106 -3.03 -22.32 -16.63
N MET A 107 -2.79 -21.95 -15.38
CA MET A 107 -1.61 -22.39 -14.62
C MET A 107 -1.59 -23.89 -14.31
N GLY A 108 -2.73 -24.56 -14.44
CA GLY A 108 -2.83 -26.01 -14.30
C GLY A 108 -2.47 -26.72 -15.60
N ASP A 109 -2.04 -27.97 -15.49
CA ASP A 109 -1.81 -28.85 -16.64
C ASP A 109 -3.00 -29.81 -16.81
N PRO A 110 -3.84 -29.62 -17.85
CA PRO A 110 -4.99 -30.47 -18.11
C PRO A 110 -4.63 -31.93 -18.42
N GLN A 111 -3.37 -32.21 -18.80
CA GLN A 111 -2.92 -33.56 -19.15
C GLN A 111 -2.48 -34.36 -17.93
N THR A 112 -2.14 -33.69 -16.82
CA THR A 112 -1.69 -34.33 -15.57
C THR A 112 -2.69 -34.19 -14.42
N ASP A 113 -3.91 -33.72 -14.71
CA ASP A 113 -4.95 -33.41 -13.71
C ASP A 113 -4.47 -32.39 -12.65
N GLN A 114 -3.45 -31.59 -12.99
CA GLN A 114 -3.06 -30.45 -12.18
C GLN A 114 -4.09 -29.36 -12.39
N GLU A 115 -5.01 -29.25 -11.44
CA GLU A 115 -5.88 -28.10 -11.30
C GLU A 115 -5.02 -26.82 -11.22
N GLY A 116 -5.38 -25.79 -11.99
CA GLY A 116 -4.74 -24.47 -11.90
C GLY A 116 -5.00 -23.83 -10.54
N LEU A 117 -4.69 -22.53 -10.40
CA LEU A 117 -5.00 -21.80 -9.16
C LEU A 117 -6.51 -21.46 -9.10
N HIS A 118 -7.40 -22.45 -9.22
CA HIS A 118 -8.86 -22.31 -9.27
C HIS A 118 -9.41 -21.60 -8.03
N GLY A 119 -8.77 -21.77 -6.86
CA GLY A 119 -9.13 -21.07 -5.62
C GLY A 119 -8.98 -19.55 -5.69
N LEU A 120 -8.15 -19.01 -6.60
CA LEU A 120 -8.07 -17.57 -6.89
C LEU A 120 -9.04 -17.15 -8.01
N GLY A 121 -9.55 -18.10 -8.80
CA GLY A 121 -10.44 -17.86 -9.94
C GLY A 121 -11.94 -18.02 -9.65
N MET A 122 -12.33 -18.52 -8.46
CA MET A 122 -13.71 -18.92 -8.14
C MET A 122 -14.41 -18.10 -7.04
N GLY A 123 -13.79 -17.03 -6.53
CA GLY A 123 -14.39 -16.15 -5.51
C GLY A 123 -13.46 -15.87 -4.35
N SER A 124 -13.92 -14.99 -3.45
CA SER A 124 -13.21 -14.48 -2.26
C SER A 124 -12.34 -15.53 -1.57
N LEU A 125 -11.06 -15.21 -1.41
CA LEU A 125 -10.14 -15.97 -0.57
C LEU A 125 -10.76 -16.11 0.82
N SER A 126 -10.86 -17.34 1.33
CA SER A 126 -11.52 -17.61 2.61
C SER A 126 -10.77 -17.03 3.81
N ARG A 127 -9.48 -16.70 3.66
CA ARG A 127 -8.58 -16.14 4.70
C ARG A 127 -7.39 -15.35 4.09
N PRO A 128 -7.60 -14.17 3.49
CA PRO A 128 -6.51 -13.36 2.96
C PRO A 128 -5.70 -12.79 4.13
N TRP A 129 -4.37 -12.83 4.02
CA TRP A 129 -3.49 -12.25 5.04
C TRP A 129 -3.21 -10.80 4.67
N MET A 130 -3.45 -9.87 5.59
CA MET A 130 -3.11 -8.46 5.41
C MET A 130 -1.84 -8.16 6.20
N PRO A 131 -0.64 -8.19 5.58
CA PRO A 131 0.56 -7.79 6.29
C PRO A 131 0.48 -6.31 6.66
N ILE A 132 1.01 -5.97 7.82
CA ILE A 132 1.44 -4.61 8.13
C ILE A 132 2.96 -4.66 8.32
N LEU A 133 3.65 -3.78 7.61
CA LEU A 133 5.11 -3.76 7.52
C LEU A 133 5.62 -2.40 7.98
N GLY A 134 6.66 -2.43 8.82
CA GLY A 134 7.37 -1.26 9.28
C GLY A 134 8.77 -1.27 8.70
N PHE A 135 9.12 -0.22 7.95
CA PHE A 135 10.44 -0.10 7.31
C PHE A 135 11.20 1.10 7.87
N LEU A 136 12.53 0.97 7.95
CA LEU A 136 13.43 2.10 8.00
C LEU A 136 13.69 2.59 6.58
N PHE A 137 13.36 3.85 6.35
CA PHE A 137 13.53 4.47 5.04
C PHE A 137 15.01 4.60 4.64
N GLU A 138 15.90 4.85 5.59
CA GLU A 138 17.31 5.17 5.33
C GLU A 138 18.12 3.99 4.77
N ASN A 139 17.72 2.76 5.06
CA ASN A 139 18.46 1.54 4.70
C ASN A 139 17.55 0.39 4.20
N PRO A 140 16.42 0.75 3.58
CA PRO A 140 15.24 -0.10 3.29
C PRO A 140 15.04 -1.34 4.18
N LEU A 141 15.29 -1.25 5.48
CA LEU A 141 15.24 -2.41 6.36
C LEU A 141 13.82 -2.61 6.88
N CYS A 142 13.24 -3.79 6.65
CA CYS A 142 12.02 -4.18 7.34
C CYS A 142 12.33 -4.39 8.83
N LEU A 143 11.84 -3.50 9.68
CA LEU A 143 11.96 -3.59 11.14
C LEU A 143 11.01 -4.63 11.70
N GLN A 144 9.81 -4.71 11.15
CA GLN A 144 8.75 -5.53 11.70
C GLN A 144 7.72 -5.88 10.64
N GLU A 145 7.23 -7.10 10.75
CA GLU A 145 6.11 -7.65 10.00
C GLU A 145 5.07 -8.17 11.01
N LYS A 146 3.80 -7.87 10.76
CA LYS A 146 2.68 -8.53 11.44
C LYS A 146 1.68 -8.99 10.40
N LEU A 147 1.53 -10.30 10.28
CA LEU A 147 0.52 -10.93 9.43
C LEU A 147 -0.81 -10.91 10.17
N ARG A 148 -1.80 -10.22 9.62
CA ARG A 148 -3.15 -10.16 10.18
C ARG A 148 -4.05 -11.19 9.49
N GLU A 149 -4.78 -11.97 10.28
CA GLU A 149 -5.76 -12.92 9.75
C GLU A 149 -6.94 -12.19 9.10
N GLY A 150 -7.34 -12.67 7.92
CA GLY A 150 -8.37 -12.10 7.05
C GLY A 150 -9.70 -11.84 7.73
N LYS A 151 -9.92 -10.55 8.01
CA LYS A 151 -11.06 -9.81 8.58
C LYS A 151 -10.63 -8.82 9.66
N ALA A 152 -9.39 -8.89 10.16
CA ALA A 152 -8.86 -7.85 11.04
C ALA A 152 -8.77 -6.53 10.25
N SER A 153 -9.56 -5.53 10.67
CA SER A 153 -9.57 -4.22 10.04
C SER A 153 -8.15 -3.65 9.95
N PRO A 154 -7.81 -2.90 8.88
CA PRO A 154 -6.56 -2.15 8.79
C PRO A 154 -6.26 -1.32 10.06
N VAL A 155 -7.33 -0.88 10.73
CA VAL A 155 -7.41 -0.07 11.95
C VAL A 155 -7.11 -0.89 13.23
N THR A 156 -6.79 -2.18 13.13
CA THR A 156 -6.56 -3.05 14.30
C THR A 156 -5.17 -2.80 14.89
N ASP A 157 -5.13 -2.16 16.07
CA ASP A 157 -3.93 -1.94 16.89
C ASP A 157 -2.70 -1.28 16.19
N PRO A 158 -2.84 -0.11 15.52
CA PRO A 158 -1.70 0.61 14.96
C PRO A 158 -0.69 1.07 16.01
N LEU A 159 -1.15 1.45 17.20
CA LEU A 159 -0.28 1.85 18.31
C LEU A 159 0.61 0.69 18.80
N GLY A 160 0.05 -0.51 18.96
CA GLY A 160 0.83 -1.70 19.31
C GLY A 160 1.84 -2.04 18.23
N PHE A 161 1.47 -1.90 16.95
CA PHE A 161 2.42 -2.09 15.84
C PHE A 161 3.58 -1.08 15.90
N TYR A 162 3.28 0.22 16.01
CA TYR A 162 4.28 1.29 16.16
C TYR A 162 5.24 1.04 17.33
N ARG A 163 4.71 0.69 18.50
CA ARG A 163 5.52 0.33 19.68
C ARG A 163 6.42 -0.88 19.42
N SER A 164 5.93 -1.87 18.67
CA SER A 164 6.72 -3.05 18.29
C SER A 164 7.87 -2.72 17.32
N CYS A 165 7.70 -1.73 16.44
CA CYS A 165 8.78 -1.20 15.60
C CYS A 165 9.82 -0.48 16.46
N ARG A 166 9.39 0.38 17.38
CA ARG A 166 10.29 1.09 18.32
C ARG A 166 11.15 0.12 19.14
N ALA A 167 10.55 -0.95 19.65
CA ALA A 167 11.26 -1.96 20.44
C ALA A 167 12.37 -2.67 19.67
N ARG A 168 12.31 -2.69 18.34
CA ARG A 168 13.31 -3.30 17.46
C ARG A 168 14.35 -2.32 16.91
N MET A 169 14.26 -1.04 17.28
CA MET A 169 15.23 -0.05 16.84
C MET A 169 16.65 -0.42 17.30
N PRO A 170 17.68 -0.13 16.48
CA PRO A 170 19.06 -0.30 16.90
C PRO A 170 19.35 0.46 18.20
N LYS A 171 20.17 -0.12 19.08
CA LYS A 171 20.50 0.48 20.38
C LYS A 171 20.99 1.93 20.21
N GLY A 172 20.42 2.84 20.98
CA GLY A 172 20.76 4.27 20.95
C GLY A 172 20.16 5.05 19.78
N LYS A 173 19.34 4.41 18.93
CA LYS A 173 18.56 5.08 17.89
C LYS A 173 17.10 5.24 18.33
N ARG A 174 16.42 6.22 17.72
CA ARG A 174 14.99 6.48 17.92
C ARG A 174 14.34 6.69 16.56
N ILE A 175 13.03 6.46 16.50
CA ILE A 175 12.20 6.93 15.39
C ILE A 175 12.06 8.44 15.58
N ALA A 176 12.55 9.23 14.62
CA ALA A 176 12.41 10.69 14.64
C ALA A 176 11.27 11.16 13.72
N TYR A 177 10.99 10.38 12.68
CA TYR A 177 9.95 10.63 11.69
C TYR A 177 9.16 9.35 11.48
N ASP A 178 7.83 9.44 11.43
CA ASP A 178 6.93 8.32 11.16
C ASP A 178 5.95 8.67 10.04
N ARG A 179 5.82 7.80 9.04
CA ARG A 179 4.86 7.95 7.94
C ARG A 179 3.97 6.73 7.93
N ALA A 180 2.66 6.94 7.97
CA ALA A 180 1.69 5.86 7.86
C ALA A 180 0.46 6.26 7.04
N ASP A 181 -0.33 5.27 6.67
CA ASP A 181 -1.55 5.44 5.89
C ASP A 181 -2.76 5.86 6.74
N SER A 182 -3.93 5.94 6.11
CA SER A 182 -5.18 6.37 6.73
C SER A 182 -5.71 5.41 7.79
N ALA A 183 -5.33 4.13 7.75
CA ALA A 183 -5.68 3.18 8.81
C ALA A 183 -5.02 3.54 10.15
N SER A 184 -3.94 4.33 10.11
CA SER A 184 -3.23 4.85 11.28
C SER A 184 -3.79 6.17 11.81
N TYR A 185 -4.88 6.69 11.25
CA TYR A 185 -5.56 7.89 11.73
C TYR A 185 -6.35 7.61 13.02
N GLN A 186 -5.62 7.45 14.13
CA GLN A 186 -6.17 7.15 15.45
C GLN A 186 -5.56 8.05 16.52
N ALA A 187 -6.41 8.57 17.42
CA ALA A 187 -6.00 9.49 18.48
C ALA A 187 -4.89 8.91 19.38
N ASP A 188 -5.00 7.64 19.77
CA ASP A 188 -4.01 7.01 20.66
C ASP A 188 -2.60 6.94 20.05
N LEU A 189 -2.52 6.68 18.74
CA LEU A 189 -1.25 6.65 18.02
C LEU A 189 -0.69 8.06 17.80
N ILE A 190 -1.55 9.02 17.47
CA ILE A 190 -1.16 10.43 17.31
C ILE A 190 -0.60 10.97 18.64
N ASN A 191 -1.34 10.80 19.74
CA ASN A 191 -0.95 11.27 21.07
C ASN A 191 0.38 10.64 21.51
N ALA A 192 0.57 9.33 21.30
CA ALA A 192 1.82 8.66 21.63
C ALA A 192 3.02 9.24 20.86
N ARG A 193 2.86 9.60 19.58
CA ARG A 193 3.92 10.22 18.77
C ARG A 193 4.25 11.62 19.27
N GLU A 194 3.24 12.42 19.62
CA GLU A 194 3.41 13.76 20.19
C GLU A 194 4.16 13.72 21.52
N GLU A 195 3.74 12.84 22.44
CA GLU A 195 4.40 12.64 23.75
C GLU A 195 5.87 12.22 23.59
N GLU A 196 6.18 11.47 22.54
CA GLU A 196 7.52 10.99 22.24
C GLU A 196 8.36 11.98 21.43
N GLY A 197 7.80 13.11 21.00
CA GLY A 197 8.46 14.11 20.15
C GLY A 197 8.80 13.59 18.75
N VAL A 198 7.99 12.67 18.22
CA VAL A 198 8.15 12.10 16.88
C VAL A 198 7.37 12.96 15.88
N LEU A 199 8.03 13.37 14.81
CA LEU A 199 7.36 14.07 13.71
C LEU A 199 6.62 13.04 12.84
N TRP A 200 5.39 13.32 12.44
CA TRP A 200 4.58 12.33 11.72
C TRP A 200 3.85 12.90 10.50
N ALA A 201 3.55 12.00 9.55
CA ALA A 201 2.70 12.25 8.40
C ALA A 201 1.70 11.10 8.24
N LEU A 202 0.42 11.44 8.06
CA LEU A 202 -0.69 10.50 7.90
C LEU A 202 -1.55 10.93 6.72
N THR A 203 -2.01 9.97 5.93
CA THR A 203 -3.15 10.20 5.02
C THR A 203 -4.45 10.12 5.82
N ALA A 204 -5.48 10.84 5.41
CA ALA A 204 -6.78 10.83 6.09
C ALA A 204 -7.90 11.02 5.06
N ASP A 205 -9.04 10.38 5.31
CA ASP A 205 -10.19 10.49 4.41
C ASP A 205 -10.70 11.93 4.35
N GLN A 206 -10.98 12.38 3.14
CA GLN A 206 -11.51 13.71 2.89
C GLN A 206 -13.02 13.75 3.09
N GLU A 207 -13.46 13.56 4.33
CA GLU A 207 -14.87 13.68 4.66
C GLU A 207 -15.39 15.11 4.43
N ARG A 208 -16.71 15.27 4.36
CA ARG A 208 -17.35 16.57 4.11
C ARG A 208 -16.86 17.64 5.08
N ALA A 209 -16.71 17.30 6.37
CA ALA A 209 -16.22 18.21 7.40
C ALA A 209 -14.75 18.64 7.15
N VAL A 210 -13.89 17.69 6.75
CA VAL A 210 -12.50 17.96 6.38
C VAL A 210 -12.46 18.86 5.14
N LYS A 211 -13.22 18.52 4.09
CA LYS A 211 -13.34 19.32 2.86
C LYS A 211 -13.92 20.72 3.12
N GLU A 212 -14.87 20.87 4.03
CA GLU A 212 -15.42 22.17 4.43
C GLU A 212 -14.38 22.99 5.19
N ALA A 213 -13.65 22.39 6.13
CA ALA A 213 -12.53 23.04 6.80
C ALA A 213 -11.44 23.49 5.81
N ILE A 214 -11.15 22.66 4.80
CA ILE A 214 -10.24 22.95 3.70
C ILE A 214 -10.75 24.07 2.78
N ARG A 215 -12.05 24.16 2.52
CA ARG A 215 -12.59 25.22 1.66
C ARG A 215 -12.63 26.58 2.35
N ASN A 216 -12.77 26.59 3.68
CA ASN A 216 -12.79 27.81 4.49
C ASN A 216 -11.38 28.38 4.75
N ILE A 217 -10.39 27.82 4.08
CA ILE A 217 -8.98 28.13 4.16
C ILE A 217 -8.70 29.13 2.99
N PRO A 218 -8.64 30.46 3.23
CA PRO A 218 -8.56 31.50 2.18
C PRO A 218 -7.37 31.40 1.22
N GLU A 219 -7.61 31.35 -0.10
CA GLU A 219 -6.55 31.31 -1.14
C GLU A 219 -5.42 32.32 -0.90
N GLY A 220 -4.17 31.83 -0.86
CA GLY A 220 -2.99 32.64 -0.60
C GLY A 220 -2.56 32.73 0.87
N ALA A 221 -3.38 32.25 1.80
CA ALA A 221 -2.84 31.75 3.05
C ALA A 221 -2.20 30.38 2.75
N GLY A 222 -0.96 30.15 3.18
CA GLY A 222 -0.30 28.88 2.90
C GLY A 222 -1.03 27.78 3.66
N TYR A 223 -1.45 26.69 2.99
CA TYR A 223 -2.15 25.53 3.59
C TYR A 223 -1.50 24.18 3.23
N ARG A 224 -1.01 23.34 4.18
CA ARG A 224 -0.40 22.01 3.97
C ARG A 224 -1.47 21.01 4.23
N LEU A 225 -2.09 20.67 3.12
CA LEU A 225 -3.13 19.70 3.07
C LEU A 225 -2.77 18.74 1.96
N TRP A 226 -2.58 17.49 2.37
CA TRP A 226 -2.27 16.38 1.51
C TRP A 226 -3.61 15.81 1.02
N ILE A 227 -3.97 16.15 -0.23
CA ILE A 227 -5.12 15.59 -0.95
C ILE A 227 -4.62 14.44 -1.80
#